data_AF-A0A0A0EX76-F1
#
_entry.id   AF-A0A0A0EX76-F1
#
_cell.length_a   1.000
_cell.length_b   1.000
_cell.length_c   1.000
_cell.angle_alpha   90.00
_cell.angle_beta   90.00
_cell.angle_gamma   90.00
#
_symmetry.space_group_name_H-M   'P 1'
#
loop_
_entity.id
_entity.type
_entity.pdbx_description
1 polymer ?
#
loop_
_entity_poly.entity_id
_entity_poly.type
_entity_poly.pdbx_seq_one_letter_code
_entity_poly.pdbx_strand_id
1 'polypeptide(L)'
;ALALAQAAAVLQARADHANALQARLIAVRRLLLLGRLDEATSSLAGLDTSGVPPSLVAVAELAAAEVALRSLRTAAARVALGRAFDAAERARVPALLAEVDEARAALDRCAARRIHAGHEQPLRVDEVEALLVSGALVVDACRHGLRAGDRWLPLARRPVLFALLRALAERWPADVDRNVLIARVFRIHHPDETHRARLRVEIGRLRALVAPLVDIEASTHGFALAPRDGRAVAVLMPPIDGDQASLLALLADGAAWSTSALALALGASQRTVQRELVELEAAGQVRSVGRARAQRWLAPPLVGFTTILLLPAALPLE
;
A
#
# COMPACT_ATOMS: atom_id res chain seq x y z
N ALA A 1 12.15 -8.82 21.28
CA ALA A 1 13.36 -8.78 20.43
C ALA A 1 14.54 -9.39 21.17
N LEU A 2 14.88 -8.89 22.37
CA LEU A 2 15.99 -9.39 23.18
C LEU A 2 15.89 -10.90 23.49
N ALA A 3 14.71 -11.40 23.87
CA ALA A 3 14.51 -12.81 24.20
C ALA A 3 14.76 -13.77 23.03
N LEU A 4 14.34 -13.42 21.80
CA LEU A 4 14.57 -14.27 20.61
C LEU A 4 16.05 -14.28 20.20
N ALA A 5 16.73 -13.14 20.30
CA ALA A 5 18.16 -13.03 20.02
C ALA A 5 18.99 -13.84 21.03
N GLN A 6 18.65 -13.75 22.32
CA GLN A 6 19.27 -14.55 23.38
C GLN A 6 19.04 -16.04 23.18
N ALA A 7 17.80 -16.46 22.88
CA ALA A 7 17.49 -17.85 22.58
C ALA A 7 18.31 -18.38 21.40
N ALA A 8 18.37 -17.62 20.29
CA ALA A 8 19.17 -18.00 19.13
C ALA A 8 20.66 -18.14 19.45
N ALA A 9 21.22 -17.25 20.28
CA ALA A 9 22.63 -17.33 20.69
C ALA A 9 22.92 -18.56 21.56
N VAL A 10 22.02 -18.88 22.51
CA VAL A 10 22.14 -20.08 23.35
C VAL A 10 22.04 -21.36 22.52
N LEU A 11 21.12 -21.42 21.56
CA LEU A 11 20.97 -22.56 20.65
C LEU A 11 22.19 -22.73 19.75
N GLN A 12 22.71 -21.64 19.20
CA GLN A 12 23.93 -21.64 18.39
C GLN A 12 25.14 -22.13 19.18
N ALA A 13 25.31 -21.68 20.43
CA ALA A 13 26.38 -22.12 21.32
C ALA A 13 26.32 -23.62 21.64
N ARG A 14 25.14 -24.23 21.47
CA ARG A 14 24.90 -25.68 21.63
C ARG A 14 24.90 -26.44 20.30
N ALA A 15 25.32 -25.81 19.20
CA ALA A 15 25.29 -26.36 17.85
C ALA A 15 23.88 -26.77 17.36
N ASP A 16 22.82 -26.24 17.96
CA ASP A 16 21.44 -26.41 17.49
C ASP A 16 21.11 -25.34 16.44
N HIS A 17 21.74 -25.48 15.27
CA HIS A 17 21.67 -24.51 14.19
C HIS A 17 20.26 -24.35 13.62
N ALA A 18 19.47 -25.44 13.58
CA ALA A 18 18.11 -25.42 13.06
C ALA A 18 17.19 -24.57 13.95
N ASN A 19 17.20 -24.79 15.26
CA ASN A 19 16.36 -24.00 16.16
C ASN A 19 16.89 -22.57 16.32
N ALA A 20 18.21 -22.36 16.26
CA ALA A 20 18.79 -21.02 16.24
C ALA A 20 18.31 -20.22 15.01
N LEU A 21 18.29 -20.84 13.82
CA LEU A 21 17.75 -20.24 12.61
C LEU A 21 16.25 -19.96 12.73
N GLN A 22 15.47 -20.92 13.24
CA GLN A 22 14.03 -20.73 13.45
C GLN A 22 13.75 -19.51 14.35
N ALA A 23 14.48 -19.35 15.46
CA ALA A 23 14.32 -18.19 16.34
C ALA A 23 14.64 -16.86 15.63
N ARG A 24 15.65 -16.84 14.75
CA ARG A 24 15.99 -15.67 13.92
C ARG A 24 14.92 -15.39 12.86
N LEU A 25 14.38 -16.41 12.20
CA LEU A 25 13.30 -16.26 11.22
C LEU A 25 12.00 -15.73 11.86
N ILE A 26 11.68 -16.15 13.08
CA ILE A 26 10.56 -15.58 13.85
C ILE A 26 10.82 -14.08 14.12
N ALA A 27 12.06 -13.70 14.46
CA ALA A 27 12.43 -12.30 14.65
C ALA A 27 12.30 -11.49 13.34
N VAL A 28 12.74 -12.04 12.20
CA VAL A 28 12.56 -11.43 10.86
C VAL A 28 11.07 -11.25 10.55
N ARG A 29 10.25 -12.29 10.74
CA ARG A 29 8.80 -12.20 10.49
C ARG A 29 8.15 -11.13 11.34
N ARG A 30 8.56 -10.98 12.60
CA ARG A 30 8.10 -9.87 13.45
C ARG A 30 8.49 -8.50 12.87
N LEU A 31 9.73 -8.34 12.38
CA LEU A 31 10.17 -7.07 11.77
C LEU A 31 9.33 -6.73 10.54
N LEU A 32 9.08 -7.73 9.68
CA LEU A 32 8.19 -7.61 8.52
C LEU A 32 6.78 -7.18 8.94
N LEU A 33 6.16 -7.86 9.91
CA LEU A 33 4.83 -7.51 10.40
C LEU A 33 4.75 -6.09 10.99
N LEU A 34 5.85 -5.60 11.58
CA LEU A 34 5.97 -4.23 12.10
C LEU A 34 6.38 -3.19 11.04
N GLY A 35 6.61 -3.63 9.80
CA GLY A 35 7.05 -2.79 8.69
C GLY A 35 8.52 -2.37 8.72
N ARG A 36 9.34 -2.88 9.64
CA ARG A 36 10.77 -2.54 9.80
C ARG A 36 11.63 -3.24 8.74
N LEU A 37 11.51 -2.80 7.48
CA LEU A 37 12.08 -3.45 6.31
C LEU A 37 13.61 -3.45 6.29
N ASP A 38 14.26 -2.35 6.68
CA ASP A 38 15.73 -2.26 6.68
C ASP A 38 16.36 -3.24 7.68
N GLU A 39 15.73 -3.37 8.85
CA GLU A 39 16.15 -4.33 9.87
C GLU A 39 15.84 -5.76 9.47
N ALA A 40 14.69 -6.01 8.83
CA ALA A 40 14.39 -7.34 8.27
C ALA A 40 15.44 -7.72 7.21
N THR A 41 15.80 -6.79 6.32
CA THR A 41 16.84 -6.97 5.30
C THR A 41 18.19 -7.28 5.92
N SER A 42 18.62 -6.48 6.90
CA SER A 42 19.89 -6.67 7.61
C SER A 42 19.92 -8.00 8.36
N SER A 43 18.81 -8.37 9.00
CA SER A 43 18.69 -9.65 9.72
C SER A 43 18.70 -10.85 8.78
N LEU A 44 18.11 -10.73 7.58
CA LEU A 44 18.13 -11.79 6.56
C LEU A 44 19.54 -11.99 5.98
N ALA A 45 20.27 -10.90 5.73
CA ALA A 45 21.62 -10.96 5.17
C ALA A 45 22.62 -11.70 6.07
N GLY A 46 22.38 -11.74 7.38
CA GLY A 46 23.19 -12.48 8.35
C GLY A 46 22.71 -13.90 8.65
N LEU A 47 21.74 -14.44 7.91
CA LEU A 47 21.31 -15.83 8.08
C LEU A 47 22.21 -16.78 7.31
N ASP A 48 22.66 -17.83 7.99
CA ASP A 48 23.28 -18.98 7.37
C ASP A 48 22.22 -20.08 7.20
N THR A 49 21.94 -20.44 5.95
CA THR A 49 21.00 -21.50 5.57
C THR A 49 21.71 -22.77 5.13
N SER A 50 23.01 -22.89 5.35
CA SER A 50 23.77 -24.10 5.03
C SER A 50 23.45 -25.22 6.02
N GLY A 51 23.22 -26.44 5.52
CA GLY A 51 23.01 -27.63 6.34
C GLY A 51 21.71 -27.67 7.17
N VAL A 52 20.81 -26.68 7.05
CA VAL A 52 19.53 -26.65 7.78
C VAL A 52 18.41 -27.36 7.00
N PRO A 53 17.31 -27.76 7.67
CA PRO A 53 16.16 -28.39 7.01
C PRO A 53 15.61 -27.54 5.85
N PRO A 54 15.19 -28.15 4.72
CA PRO A 54 14.64 -27.42 3.57
C PRO A 54 13.43 -26.54 3.90
N SER A 55 12.64 -26.90 4.91
CA SER A 55 11.52 -26.09 5.39
C SER A 55 11.96 -24.71 5.91
N LEU A 56 13.10 -24.63 6.62
CA LEU A 56 13.63 -23.35 7.11
C LEU A 56 14.21 -22.51 5.97
N VAL A 57 14.81 -23.15 4.97
CA VAL A 57 15.27 -22.48 3.74
C VAL A 57 14.08 -21.83 3.01
N ALA A 58 12.99 -22.57 2.83
CA ALA A 58 11.79 -22.03 2.19
C ALA A 58 11.19 -20.83 2.96
N VAL A 59 11.15 -20.89 4.30
CA VAL A 59 10.69 -19.76 5.12
C VAL A 59 11.63 -18.55 5.02
N ALA A 60 12.95 -18.76 4.97
CA ALA A 60 13.92 -17.69 4.77
C ALA A 60 13.75 -17.01 3.40
N GLU A 61 13.56 -17.80 2.34
CA GLU A 61 13.36 -17.30 0.98
C GLU A 61 11.99 -16.62 0.81
N LEU A 62 10.92 -17.10 1.47
CA LEU A 62 9.64 -16.38 1.55
C LEU A 62 9.77 -15.01 2.23
N ALA A 63 10.54 -14.93 3.33
CA ALA A 63 10.81 -13.65 3.98
C ALA A 63 11.66 -12.72 3.11
N ALA A 64 12.63 -13.26 2.37
CA ALA A 64 13.41 -12.50 1.38
C ALA A 64 12.54 -11.99 0.23
N ALA A 65 11.61 -12.82 -0.26
CA ALA A 65 10.62 -12.42 -1.25
C ALA A 65 9.74 -11.28 -0.73
N GLU A 66 9.23 -11.36 0.50
CA GLU A 66 8.42 -10.30 1.10
C GLU A 66 9.20 -8.97 1.21
N VAL A 67 10.46 -9.02 1.67
CA VAL A 67 11.34 -7.83 1.69
C VAL A 67 11.50 -7.25 0.29
N ALA A 68 11.81 -8.08 -0.70
CA ALA A 68 12.03 -7.65 -2.07
C ALA A 68 10.77 -7.01 -2.67
N LEU A 69 9.60 -7.64 -2.47
CA LEU A 69 8.31 -7.14 -2.92
C LEU A 69 7.95 -5.78 -2.29
N ARG A 70 8.12 -5.63 -0.97
CA ARG A 70 7.82 -4.36 -0.27
C ARG A 70 8.82 -3.25 -0.59
N SER A 71 10.01 -3.61 -1.07
CA SER A 71 11.01 -2.71 -1.63
C SER A 71 10.80 -2.44 -3.14
N LEU A 72 9.76 -3.00 -3.74
CA LEU A 72 9.48 -2.94 -5.19
C LEU A 72 10.66 -3.39 -6.04
N ARG A 73 11.31 -4.49 -5.65
CA ARG A 73 12.35 -5.19 -6.42
C ARG A 73 11.76 -6.50 -6.93
N THR A 74 10.93 -6.46 -7.96
CA THR A 74 10.13 -7.64 -8.38
C THR A 74 10.97 -8.77 -8.94
N ALA A 75 12.06 -8.46 -9.65
CA ALA A 75 12.98 -9.47 -10.14
C ALA A 75 13.62 -10.28 -8.98
N ALA A 76 14.08 -9.59 -7.94
CA ALA A 76 14.65 -10.24 -6.75
C ALA A 76 13.58 -11.07 -6.01
N ALA A 77 12.35 -10.57 -5.92
CA ALA A 77 11.24 -11.32 -5.36
C ALA A 77 10.94 -12.62 -6.12
N ARG A 78 10.90 -12.57 -7.46
CA ARG A 78 10.67 -13.76 -8.30
C ARG A 78 11.77 -14.81 -8.11
N VAL A 79 13.04 -14.38 -8.01
CA VAL A 79 14.16 -15.28 -7.73
C VAL A 79 14.01 -15.94 -6.35
N ALA A 80 13.71 -15.16 -5.31
CA ALA A 80 13.50 -15.69 -3.97
C ALA A 80 12.30 -16.66 -3.90
N LEU A 81 11.19 -16.35 -4.57
CA LEU A 81 10.03 -17.24 -4.65
C LEU A 81 10.34 -18.56 -5.37
N GLY A 82 11.21 -18.53 -6.40
CA GLY A 82 11.71 -19.75 -7.05
C GLY A 82 12.49 -20.62 -6.08
N ARG A 83 13.42 -20.04 -5.32
CA ARG A 83 14.18 -20.77 -4.29
C ARG A 83 13.30 -21.29 -3.16
N ALA A 84 12.29 -20.51 -2.76
CA ALA A 84 11.30 -20.92 -1.77
C ALA A 84 10.49 -22.14 -2.26
N PHE A 85 10.09 -22.14 -3.52
CA PHE A 85 9.40 -23.27 -4.15
C PHE A 85 10.26 -24.54 -4.12
N ASP A 86 11.50 -24.48 -4.63
CA ASP A 86 12.42 -25.61 -4.66
C ASP A 86 12.71 -26.18 -3.26
N ALA A 87 12.77 -25.31 -2.25
CA ALA A 87 12.95 -25.70 -0.86
C ALA A 87 11.67 -26.31 -0.24
N ALA A 88 10.50 -25.78 -0.58
CA ALA A 88 9.20 -26.29 -0.13
C ALA A 88 8.89 -27.68 -0.72
N GLU A 89 9.22 -27.90 -2.00
CA GLU A 89 9.10 -29.21 -2.64
C GLU A 89 9.97 -30.26 -1.94
N ARG A 90 11.24 -29.92 -1.65
CA ARG A 90 12.16 -30.79 -0.90
C ARG A 90 11.69 -31.06 0.53
N ALA A 91 11.07 -30.07 1.18
CA ALA A 91 10.53 -30.21 2.52
C ALA A 91 9.30 -31.13 2.56
N ARG A 92 8.59 -31.30 1.43
CA ARG A 92 7.33 -32.08 1.31
C ARG A 92 6.27 -31.64 2.33
N VAL A 93 6.17 -30.33 2.55
CA VAL A 93 5.16 -29.72 3.43
C VAL A 93 4.11 -29.04 2.55
N PRO A 94 2.91 -29.63 2.37
CA PRO A 94 1.88 -29.08 1.49
C PRO A 94 1.47 -27.65 1.84
N ALA A 95 1.40 -27.32 3.13
CA ALA A 95 1.08 -25.97 3.59
C ALA A 95 2.13 -24.95 3.11
N LEU A 96 3.41 -25.32 3.06
CA LEU A 96 4.49 -24.43 2.65
C LEU A 96 4.48 -24.17 1.14
N LEU A 97 4.13 -25.19 0.34
CA LEU A 97 3.90 -25.03 -1.09
C LEU A 97 2.73 -24.07 -1.36
N ALA A 98 1.62 -24.22 -0.63
CA ALA A 98 0.47 -23.34 -0.75
C ALA A 98 0.82 -21.87 -0.43
N GLU A 99 1.63 -21.61 0.60
CA GLU A 99 2.14 -20.26 0.92
C GLU A 99 3.00 -19.68 -0.21
N VAL A 100 3.86 -20.49 -0.83
CA VAL A 100 4.68 -20.06 -1.97
C VAL A 100 3.80 -19.76 -3.19
N ASP A 101 2.82 -20.61 -3.48
CA ASP A 101 1.90 -20.43 -4.61
C ASP A 101 1.04 -19.18 -4.43
N GLU A 102 0.55 -18.91 -3.22
CA GLU A 102 -0.18 -17.68 -2.91
C GLU A 102 0.70 -16.43 -3.07
N ALA A 103 1.94 -16.48 -2.59
CA ALA A 103 2.89 -15.38 -2.76
C ALA A 103 3.27 -15.13 -4.24
N ARG A 104 3.34 -16.19 -5.06
CA ARG A 104 3.53 -16.08 -6.51
C ARG A 104 2.29 -15.50 -7.19
N ALA A 105 1.10 -15.98 -6.84
CA ALA A 105 -0.16 -15.46 -7.39
C ALA A 105 -0.35 -13.96 -7.07
N ALA A 106 0.12 -13.50 -5.91
CA ALA A 106 0.08 -12.10 -5.52
C ALA A 106 0.87 -11.16 -6.45
N LEU A 107 1.88 -11.65 -7.19
CA LEU A 107 2.60 -10.86 -8.19
C LEU A 107 1.76 -10.54 -9.43
N ASP A 108 0.81 -11.42 -9.76
CA ASP A 108 -0.02 -11.30 -10.95
C ASP A 108 -1.35 -10.57 -10.68
N ARG A 109 -1.67 -10.33 -9.41
CA ARG A 109 -2.84 -9.54 -9.00
C ARG A 109 -2.59 -8.04 -9.19
N CYS A 110 -3.68 -7.29 -9.34
CA CYS A 110 -3.64 -5.83 -9.36
C CYS A 110 -2.99 -5.31 -8.06
N ALA A 111 -1.98 -4.47 -8.17
CA ALA A 111 -1.30 -3.85 -7.04
C ALA A 111 -1.74 -2.41 -6.83
N ALA A 112 -2.04 -1.71 -7.93
CA ALA A 112 -2.44 -0.31 -7.94
C ALA A 112 -3.18 0.01 -9.24
N ARG A 113 -3.71 1.23 -9.35
CA ARG A 113 -4.29 1.77 -10.58
C ARG A 113 -3.51 3.02 -10.97
N ARG A 114 -3.18 3.19 -12.24
CA ARG A 114 -2.56 4.40 -12.76
C ARG A 114 -3.63 5.27 -13.41
N ILE A 115 -3.70 6.53 -13.00
CA ILE A 115 -4.43 7.56 -13.74
C ILE A 115 -3.42 8.38 -14.54
N HIS A 116 -3.64 8.47 -15.84
CA HIS A 116 -2.85 9.27 -16.76
C HIS A 116 -3.74 9.85 -17.86
N ALA A 117 -3.73 11.19 -18.03
CA ALA A 117 -4.54 11.89 -19.02
C ALA A 117 -6.04 11.52 -18.97
N GLY A 118 -6.59 11.31 -17.77
CA GLY A 118 -7.99 10.91 -17.57
C GLY A 118 -8.30 9.43 -17.83
N HIS A 119 -7.33 8.63 -18.25
CA HIS A 119 -7.46 7.18 -18.39
C HIS A 119 -6.96 6.46 -17.15
N GLU A 120 -7.69 5.42 -16.77
CA GLU A 120 -7.36 4.57 -15.63
C GLU A 120 -6.93 3.19 -16.11
N GLN A 121 -5.82 2.68 -15.57
CA GLN A 121 -5.26 1.37 -15.93
C GLN A 121 -4.86 0.60 -14.66
N PRO A 122 -5.32 -0.66 -14.46
CA PRO A 122 -4.79 -1.50 -13.39
C PRO A 122 -3.32 -1.87 -13.66
N LEU A 123 -2.50 -1.87 -12.62
CA LEU A 123 -1.08 -2.21 -12.67
C LEU A 123 -0.78 -3.35 -11.72
N ARG A 124 0.03 -4.31 -12.18
CA ARG A 124 0.70 -5.31 -11.33
C ARG A 124 1.95 -4.73 -10.67
N VAL A 125 2.57 -5.47 -9.74
CA VAL A 125 3.70 -4.97 -8.94
C VAL A 125 4.89 -4.58 -9.82
N ASP A 126 5.18 -5.35 -10.88
CA ASP A 126 6.28 -5.10 -11.82
C ASP A 126 6.03 -3.86 -12.68
N GLU A 127 4.79 -3.62 -13.08
CA GLU A 127 4.40 -2.40 -13.80
C GLU A 127 4.46 -1.15 -12.90
N VAL A 128 4.20 -1.30 -11.60
CA VAL A 128 4.42 -0.22 -10.63
C VAL A 128 5.91 0.06 -10.44
N GLU A 129 6.76 -0.98 -10.30
CA GLU A 129 8.22 -0.80 -10.27
C GLU A 129 8.70 -0.05 -11.52
N ALA A 130 8.27 -0.49 -12.71
CA ALA A 130 8.59 0.14 -13.99
C ALA A 130 8.14 1.62 -14.05
N LEU A 131 6.93 1.93 -13.56
CA LEU A 131 6.43 3.31 -13.50
C LEU A 131 7.33 4.19 -12.62
N LEU A 132 7.74 3.70 -11.45
CA LEU A 132 8.52 4.48 -10.50
C LEU A 132 9.96 4.73 -10.96
N VAL A 133 10.51 3.88 -11.84
CA VAL A 133 11.84 4.08 -12.44
C VAL A 133 11.79 4.74 -13.83
N SER A 134 10.60 4.98 -14.39
CA SER A 134 10.43 5.57 -15.72
C SER A 134 10.90 7.02 -15.86
N GLY A 135 11.18 7.70 -14.75
CA GLY A 135 11.49 9.14 -14.72
C GLY A 135 10.26 10.05 -14.67
N ALA A 136 9.04 9.48 -14.68
CA ALA A 136 7.80 10.24 -14.51
C ALA A 136 7.71 10.90 -13.12
N LEU A 137 6.94 11.99 -13.05
CA LEU A 137 6.48 12.58 -11.80
C LEU A 137 5.26 11.79 -11.31
N VAL A 138 5.40 11.07 -10.19
CA VAL A 138 4.36 10.17 -9.68
C VAL A 138 3.75 10.76 -8.40
N VAL A 139 2.45 11.05 -8.43
CA VAL A 139 1.66 11.32 -7.22
C VAL A 139 1.18 9.99 -6.68
N ASP A 140 1.73 9.55 -5.55
CA ASP A 140 1.45 8.25 -4.93
C ASP A 140 0.37 8.40 -3.87
N ALA A 141 -0.85 7.96 -4.19
CA ALA A 141 -1.98 7.89 -3.26
C ALA A 141 -2.00 6.64 -2.39
N CYS A 142 -1.16 5.64 -2.66
CA CYS A 142 -0.98 4.52 -1.73
C CYS A 142 -0.18 4.97 -0.50
N ARG A 143 0.78 5.88 -0.68
CA ARG A 143 1.69 6.36 0.39
C ARG A 143 1.55 7.85 0.73
N HIS A 144 0.61 8.54 0.10
CA HIS A 144 0.36 9.98 0.24
C HIS A 144 1.63 10.83 0.07
N GLY A 145 2.24 10.78 -1.11
CA GLY A 145 3.41 11.60 -1.40
C GLY A 145 3.64 11.82 -2.88
N LEU A 146 4.71 12.54 -3.17
CA LEU A 146 5.15 12.88 -4.52
C LEU A 146 6.54 12.30 -4.76
N ARG A 147 6.73 11.64 -5.90
CA ARG A 147 8.01 11.06 -6.30
C ARG A 147 8.45 11.62 -7.65
N ALA A 148 9.74 11.94 -7.75
CA ALA A 148 10.40 12.20 -9.03
C ALA A 148 11.80 11.57 -9.02
N GLY A 149 11.97 10.46 -9.75
CA GLY A 149 13.21 9.67 -9.68
C GLY A 149 13.43 9.08 -8.28
N ASP A 150 14.57 9.40 -7.68
CA ASP A 150 14.96 9.00 -6.32
C ASP A 150 14.40 9.92 -5.23
N ARG A 151 13.92 11.11 -5.59
CA ARG A 151 13.38 12.07 -4.63
C ARG A 151 11.97 11.70 -4.20
N TRP A 152 11.77 11.60 -2.89
CA TRP A 152 10.48 11.39 -2.25
C TRP A 152 10.11 12.61 -1.40
N LEU A 153 8.90 13.10 -1.57
CA LEU A 153 8.31 14.18 -0.78
C LEU A 153 7.05 13.65 -0.08
N PRO A 154 7.08 13.43 1.25
CA PRO A 154 5.91 12.93 1.98
C PRO A 154 4.86 14.04 2.20
N LEU A 155 3.59 13.74 1.91
CA LEU A 155 2.44 14.60 2.22
C LEU A 155 1.41 13.91 3.12
N ALA A 156 1.70 12.74 3.69
CA ALA A 156 0.78 11.98 4.55
C ALA A 156 0.23 12.80 5.74
N ARG A 157 1.06 13.67 6.34
CA ARG A 157 0.67 14.59 7.43
C ARG A 157 0.02 15.89 6.94
N ARG A 158 -0.20 16.04 5.64
CA ARG A 158 -0.70 17.26 4.98
C ARG A 158 -1.86 16.92 4.02
N PRO A 159 -2.97 16.35 4.51
CA PRO A 159 -4.02 15.75 3.69
C PRO A 159 -4.65 16.75 2.69
N VAL A 160 -4.83 18.01 3.09
CA VAL A 160 -5.36 19.06 2.20
C VAL A 160 -4.41 19.33 1.03
N LEU A 161 -3.10 19.44 1.29
CA LEU A 161 -2.12 19.69 0.23
C LEU A 161 -1.98 18.47 -0.69
N PHE A 162 -2.01 17.26 -0.12
CA PHE A 162 -2.03 16.04 -0.92
C PHE A 162 -3.26 15.95 -1.81
N ALA A 163 -4.46 16.25 -1.27
CA ALA A 163 -5.70 16.22 -2.04
C ALA A 163 -5.69 17.24 -3.19
N LEU A 164 -5.14 18.44 -3.00
CA LEU A 164 -4.92 19.41 -4.08
C LEU A 164 -3.96 18.88 -5.13
N LEU A 165 -2.79 18.37 -4.72
CA LEU A 165 -1.79 17.81 -5.63
C LEU A 165 -2.36 16.68 -6.48
N ARG A 166 -3.06 15.73 -5.84
CA ARG A 166 -3.76 14.62 -6.52
C ARG A 166 -4.78 15.16 -7.53
N ALA A 167 -5.61 16.12 -7.13
CA ALA A 167 -6.64 16.66 -8.01
C ALA A 167 -6.07 17.31 -9.27
N LEU A 168 -4.94 18.04 -9.14
CA LEU A 168 -4.24 18.62 -10.29
C LEU A 168 -3.59 17.54 -11.17
N ALA A 169 -2.97 16.53 -10.57
CA ALA A 169 -2.25 15.47 -11.29
C ALA A 169 -3.17 14.55 -12.09
N GLU A 170 -4.38 14.25 -11.59
CA GLU A 170 -5.35 13.45 -12.32
C GLU A 170 -5.87 14.13 -13.60
N ARG A 171 -5.80 15.47 -13.66
CA ARG A 171 -6.28 16.26 -14.80
C ARG A 171 -5.17 16.69 -15.74
N TRP A 172 -3.91 16.59 -15.31
CA TRP A 172 -2.76 16.88 -16.15
C TRP A 172 -2.85 16.11 -17.49
N PRO A 173 -2.59 16.76 -18.64
CA PRO A 173 -1.99 18.10 -18.79
C PRO A 173 -2.97 19.29 -18.69
N ALA A 174 -4.27 19.04 -18.51
CA ALA A 174 -5.26 20.10 -18.36
C ALA A 174 -5.24 20.75 -16.97
N ASP A 175 -5.82 21.94 -16.88
CA ASP A 175 -6.05 22.65 -15.63
C ASP A 175 -7.30 22.13 -14.89
N VAL A 176 -7.44 22.57 -13.65
CA VAL A 176 -8.60 22.29 -12.80
C VAL A 176 -9.21 23.59 -12.30
N ASP A 177 -10.50 23.76 -12.54
CA ASP A 177 -11.28 24.91 -12.10
C ASP A 177 -11.26 25.09 -10.56
N ARG A 178 -11.26 26.35 -10.11
CA ARG A 178 -11.22 26.70 -8.67
C ARG A 178 -12.40 26.11 -7.90
N ASN A 179 -13.60 26.13 -8.45
CA ASN A 179 -14.79 25.60 -7.78
C ASN A 179 -14.75 24.07 -7.72
N VAL A 180 -14.20 23.41 -8.74
CA VAL A 180 -13.96 21.95 -8.71
C VAL A 180 -12.97 21.58 -7.61
N LEU A 181 -11.86 22.33 -7.48
CA LEU A 181 -10.90 22.12 -6.40
C LEU A 181 -11.52 22.33 -5.01
N ILE A 182 -12.32 23.39 -4.83
CA ILE A 182 -13.01 23.65 -3.56
C ILE A 182 -14.01 22.55 -3.22
N ALA A 183 -14.84 22.14 -4.19
CA ALA A 183 -15.82 21.09 -3.99
C ALA A 183 -15.15 19.75 -3.64
N ARG A 184 -14.04 19.42 -4.28
CA ARG A 184 -13.35 18.15 -4.07
C ARG A 184 -12.55 18.12 -2.75
N VAL A 185 -11.78 19.17 -2.47
CA VAL A 185 -10.83 19.18 -1.35
C VAL A 185 -11.47 19.67 -0.06
N PHE A 186 -12.32 20.69 -0.13
CA PHE A 186 -12.97 21.26 1.05
C PHE A 186 -14.39 20.72 1.27
N ARG A 187 -14.92 19.92 0.33
CA ARG A 187 -16.29 19.35 0.37
C ARG A 187 -17.38 20.44 0.38
N ILE A 188 -17.16 21.54 -0.35
CA ILE A 188 -18.06 22.71 -0.39
C ILE A 188 -18.55 22.94 -1.82
N HIS A 189 -19.85 22.74 -2.05
CA HIS A 189 -20.45 22.82 -3.38
C HIS A 189 -20.86 24.23 -3.82
N HIS A 190 -21.06 25.15 -2.87
CA HIS A 190 -21.42 26.56 -3.12
C HIS A 190 -20.33 27.49 -2.57
N PRO A 191 -19.19 27.62 -3.27
CA PRO A 191 -18.07 28.40 -2.78
C PRO A 191 -18.33 29.91 -2.85
N ASP A 192 -18.02 30.60 -1.77
CA ASP A 192 -17.93 32.07 -1.69
C ASP A 192 -16.48 32.57 -1.81
N GLU A 193 -16.27 33.89 -1.67
CA GLU A 193 -14.95 34.50 -1.78
C GLU A 193 -13.97 34.07 -0.67
N THR A 194 -14.46 33.75 0.54
CA THR A 194 -13.64 33.23 1.63
C THR A 194 -13.06 31.86 1.25
N HIS A 195 -13.87 31.01 0.62
CA HIS A 195 -13.41 29.70 0.13
C HIS A 195 -12.37 29.84 -0.98
N ARG A 196 -12.53 30.82 -1.89
CA ARG A 196 -11.53 31.13 -2.92
C ARG A 196 -10.23 31.67 -2.32
N ALA A 197 -10.33 32.52 -1.29
CA ALA A 197 -9.16 33.00 -0.55
C ALA A 197 -8.42 31.84 0.12
N ARG A 198 -9.14 30.94 0.79
CA ARG A 198 -8.56 29.72 1.38
C ARG A 198 -7.87 28.85 0.32
N LEU A 199 -8.51 28.61 -0.83
CA LEU A 199 -7.90 27.87 -1.93
C LEU A 199 -6.57 28.50 -2.37
N ARG A 200 -6.53 29.84 -2.54
CA ARG A 200 -5.30 30.55 -2.92
C ARG A 200 -4.17 30.34 -1.90
N VAL A 201 -4.49 30.37 -0.60
CA VAL A 201 -3.51 30.12 0.47
C VAL A 201 -2.98 28.69 0.40
N GLU A 202 -3.85 27.69 0.30
CA GLU A 202 -3.41 26.28 0.25
C GLU A 202 -2.64 25.96 -1.04
N ILE A 203 -3.01 26.55 -2.19
CA ILE A 203 -2.22 26.46 -3.43
C ILE A 203 -0.86 27.12 -3.26
N GLY A 204 -0.76 28.27 -2.58
CA GLY A 204 0.51 28.91 -2.26
C GLY A 204 1.42 28.03 -1.39
N ARG A 205 0.84 27.39 -0.37
CA ARG A 205 1.56 26.41 0.48
C ARG A 205 2.00 25.18 -0.30
N LEU A 206 1.12 24.65 -1.16
CA LEU A 206 1.46 23.51 -2.01
C LEU A 206 2.60 23.88 -2.96
N ARG A 207 2.53 25.03 -3.65
CA ARG A 207 3.59 25.56 -4.53
C ARG A 207 4.94 25.60 -3.82
N ALA A 208 5.00 26.24 -2.66
CA ALA A 208 6.25 26.34 -1.90
C ALA A 208 6.82 24.96 -1.53
N LEU A 209 5.95 24.00 -1.22
CA LEU A 209 6.35 22.64 -0.85
C LEU A 209 6.85 21.82 -2.05
N VAL A 210 6.18 21.91 -3.20
CA VAL A 210 6.48 21.05 -4.37
C VAL A 210 7.43 21.67 -5.38
N ALA A 211 7.76 22.97 -5.23
CA ALA A 211 8.66 23.72 -6.11
C ALA A 211 9.96 22.98 -6.49
N PRO A 212 10.62 22.18 -5.62
CA PRO A 212 11.83 21.46 -6.03
C PRO A 212 11.60 20.36 -7.09
N LEU A 213 10.35 19.97 -7.35
CA LEU A 213 9.95 18.83 -8.19
C LEU A 213 9.02 19.24 -9.33
N VAL A 214 8.08 20.14 -9.07
CA VAL A 214 7.02 20.53 -10.02
C VAL A 214 6.53 21.94 -9.70
N ASP A 215 6.18 22.69 -10.74
CA ASP A 215 5.58 24.01 -10.60
C ASP A 215 4.05 23.91 -10.72
N ILE A 216 3.33 24.87 -10.14
CA ILE A 216 1.87 24.96 -10.27
C ILE A 216 1.55 26.33 -10.85
N GLU A 217 0.96 26.36 -12.03
CA GLU A 217 0.61 27.58 -12.74
C GLU A 217 -0.85 27.94 -12.51
N ALA A 218 -1.15 29.24 -12.54
CA ALA A 218 -2.53 29.71 -12.53
C ALA A 218 -3.04 29.75 -13.98
N SER A 219 -4.23 29.22 -14.23
CA SER A 219 -4.93 29.40 -15.49
C SER A 219 -6.03 30.47 -15.34
N THR A 220 -6.73 30.77 -16.43
CA THR A 220 -7.89 31.68 -16.44
C THR A 220 -8.90 31.30 -15.35
N HIS A 221 -9.22 30.01 -15.23
CA HIS A 221 -10.29 29.52 -14.34
C HIS A 221 -9.78 28.74 -13.12
N GLY A 222 -8.49 28.41 -13.08
CA GLY A 222 -8.00 27.32 -12.26
C GLY A 222 -6.51 27.33 -11.98
N PHE A 223 -5.98 26.12 -11.85
CA PHE A 223 -4.56 25.82 -11.67
C PHE A 223 -4.19 24.56 -12.46
N ALA A 224 -2.95 24.49 -12.91
CA ALA A 224 -2.39 23.32 -13.61
C ALA A 224 -1.03 22.94 -13.02
N LEU A 225 -0.66 21.66 -13.12
CA LEU A 225 0.71 21.23 -12.86
C LEU A 225 1.58 21.51 -14.08
N ALA A 226 2.76 22.06 -13.84
CA ALA A 226 3.81 22.26 -14.83
C ALA A 226 5.04 21.44 -14.40
N PRO A 227 5.14 20.17 -14.83
CA PRO A 227 6.31 19.34 -14.56
C PRO A 227 7.56 19.95 -15.16
N ARG A 228 8.66 19.91 -14.40
CA ARG A 228 9.97 20.34 -14.91
C ARG A 228 10.46 19.38 -15.99
N ASP A 229 11.22 19.91 -16.94
CA ASP A 229 11.85 19.15 -18.03
C ASP A 229 10.87 18.37 -18.93
N GLY A 230 9.58 18.74 -18.96
CA GLY A 230 8.58 18.05 -19.77
C GLY A 230 8.25 16.63 -19.30
N ARG A 231 8.54 16.29 -18.04
CA ARG A 231 8.26 14.95 -17.48
C ARG A 231 6.76 14.63 -17.55
N ALA A 232 6.45 13.38 -17.88
CA ALA A 232 5.09 12.87 -17.78
C ALA A 232 4.62 12.84 -16.31
N VAL A 233 3.33 13.09 -16.08
CA VAL A 233 2.68 12.94 -14.77
C VAL A 233 1.84 11.68 -14.77
N ALA A 234 1.94 10.93 -13.67
CA ALA A 234 1.06 9.81 -13.39
C ALA A 234 0.56 9.89 -11.94
N VAL A 235 -0.68 9.47 -11.71
CA VAL A 235 -1.21 9.29 -10.36
C VAL A 235 -1.31 7.80 -10.10
N LEU A 236 -0.63 7.34 -9.04
CA LEU A 236 -0.71 5.98 -8.57
C LEU A 236 -1.78 5.90 -7.48
N MET A 237 -2.86 5.20 -7.77
CA MET A 237 -4.00 5.00 -6.92
C MET A 237 -3.96 3.61 -6.27
N PRO A 238 -4.43 3.44 -5.02
CA PRO A 238 -4.62 2.11 -4.46
C PRO A 238 -5.57 1.27 -5.35
N PRO A 239 -5.43 -0.07 -5.31
CA PRO A 239 -6.20 -0.98 -6.16
C PRO A 239 -7.70 -0.90 -5.87
N ILE A 240 -8.05 -0.48 -4.65
CA ILE A 240 -9.37 -0.04 -4.21
C ILE A 240 -9.23 1.32 -3.53
N ASP A 241 -10.12 2.29 -3.81
CA ASP A 241 -10.12 3.63 -3.18
C ASP A 241 -11.55 4.00 -2.73
N GLY A 242 -11.66 4.91 -1.75
CA GLY A 242 -12.93 5.43 -1.25
C GLY A 242 -13.49 4.72 0.00
N ASP A 243 -14.70 5.15 0.41
CA ASP A 243 -15.32 4.72 1.66
C ASP A 243 -15.62 3.20 1.67
N GLN A 244 -16.12 2.68 0.55
CA GLN A 244 -16.32 1.24 0.32
C GLN A 244 -15.03 0.42 0.40
N ALA A 245 -13.90 0.96 -0.07
CA ALA A 245 -12.60 0.28 0.01
C ALA A 245 -12.14 0.12 1.47
N SER A 246 -12.43 1.12 2.31
CA SER A 246 -12.12 1.09 3.74
C SER A 246 -12.96 0.06 4.48
N LEU A 247 -14.24 -0.11 4.10
CA LEU A 247 -15.09 -1.20 4.59
C LEU A 247 -14.57 -2.58 4.19
N LEU A 248 -14.22 -2.77 2.92
CA LEU A 248 -13.66 -4.04 2.44
C LEU A 248 -12.33 -4.38 3.12
N ALA A 249 -11.49 -3.38 3.40
CA ALA A 249 -10.25 -3.57 4.15
C ALA A 249 -10.49 -4.06 5.58
N LEU A 250 -11.52 -3.53 6.28
CA LEU A 250 -11.88 -4.00 7.63
C LEU A 250 -12.44 -5.42 7.64
N LEU A 251 -13.10 -5.84 6.55
CA LEU A 251 -13.70 -7.18 6.41
C LEU A 251 -12.74 -8.21 5.80
N ALA A 252 -11.52 -7.80 5.42
CA ALA A 252 -10.58 -8.60 4.63
C ALA A 252 -10.08 -9.87 5.32
N ASP A 253 -10.11 -9.90 6.66
CA ASP A 253 -9.72 -11.05 7.48
C ASP A 253 -10.81 -12.13 7.54
N GLY A 254 -11.97 -11.89 6.92
CA GLY A 254 -13.12 -12.78 6.96
C GLY A 254 -13.82 -12.82 8.32
N ALA A 255 -13.47 -11.94 9.26
CA ALA A 255 -14.16 -11.83 10.54
C ALA A 255 -15.56 -11.24 10.37
N ALA A 256 -16.46 -11.62 11.28
CA ALA A 256 -17.85 -11.17 11.29
C ALA A 256 -17.97 -9.84 12.04
N TRP A 257 -18.28 -8.74 11.34
CA TRP A 257 -18.43 -7.41 11.95
C TRP A 257 -19.89 -6.96 12.05
N SER A 258 -20.24 -6.18 13.08
CA SER A 258 -21.52 -5.45 13.11
C SER A 258 -21.41 -4.10 12.40
N THR A 259 -22.52 -3.58 11.87
CA THR A 259 -22.58 -2.22 11.29
C THR A 259 -22.08 -1.15 12.27
N SER A 260 -22.39 -1.30 13.56
CA SER A 260 -21.95 -0.38 14.61
C SER A 260 -20.44 -0.40 14.84
N ALA A 261 -19.80 -1.56 14.80
CA ALA A 261 -18.35 -1.69 14.97
C ALA A 261 -17.60 -1.11 13.76
N LEU A 262 -18.10 -1.35 12.55
CA LEU A 262 -17.56 -0.76 11.32
C LEU A 262 -17.68 0.77 11.33
N ALA A 263 -18.83 1.30 11.75
CA ALA A 263 -19.02 2.74 11.89
C ALA A 263 -18.06 3.38 12.89
N LEU A 264 -17.81 2.72 14.02
CA LEU A 264 -16.83 3.17 15.00
C LEU A 264 -15.40 3.14 14.42
N ALA A 265 -15.01 2.06 13.74
CA ALA A 265 -13.68 1.93 13.14
C ALA A 265 -13.41 3.00 12.06
N LEU A 266 -14.45 3.36 11.29
CA LEU A 266 -14.35 4.35 10.22
C LEU A 266 -14.59 5.80 10.67
N GLY A 267 -14.99 6.02 11.93
CA GLY A 267 -15.40 7.34 12.40
C GLY A 267 -16.61 7.90 11.63
N ALA A 268 -17.46 7.03 11.09
CA ALA A 268 -18.59 7.36 10.24
C ALA A 268 -19.93 7.11 10.93
N SER A 269 -21.03 7.65 10.39
CA SER A 269 -22.37 7.33 10.90
C SER A 269 -22.79 5.91 10.50
N GLN A 270 -23.51 5.20 11.37
CA GLN A 270 -24.05 3.87 11.05
C GLN A 270 -24.93 3.88 9.79
N ARG A 271 -25.65 4.97 9.53
CA ARG A 271 -26.49 5.13 8.33
C ARG A 271 -25.65 5.15 7.05
N THR A 272 -24.51 5.84 7.08
CA THR A 272 -23.57 5.89 5.95
C THR A 272 -23.01 4.50 5.67
N VAL A 273 -22.49 3.85 6.71
CA VAL A 273 -21.91 2.50 6.62
C VAL A 273 -22.94 1.47 6.16
N GLN A 274 -24.16 1.51 6.68
CA GLN A 274 -25.23 0.60 6.26
C GLN A 274 -25.57 0.77 4.77
N ARG A 275 -25.60 2.00 4.25
CA ARG A 275 -25.87 2.25 2.83
C ARG A 275 -24.78 1.63 1.95
N GLU A 276 -23.51 1.84 2.32
CA GLU A 276 -22.38 1.29 1.57
C GLU A 276 -22.32 -0.25 1.64
N LEU A 277 -22.62 -0.85 2.79
CA LEU A 277 -22.70 -2.30 2.94
C LEU A 277 -23.80 -2.93 2.08
N VAL A 278 -24.95 -2.27 1.94
CA VAL A 278 -26.03 -2.73 1.06
C VAL A 278 -25.60 -2.68 -0.41
N GLU A 279 -24.89 -1.62 -0.83
CA GLU A 279 -24.34 -1.54 -2.19
C GLU A 279 -23.28 -2.62 -2.45
N LEU A 280 -22.39 -2.86 -1.48
CA LEU A 280 -21.38 -3.91 -1.55
C LEU A 280 -21.99 -5.32 -1.58
N GLU A 281 -23.09 -5.54 -0.86
CA GLU A 281 -23.82 -6.82 -0.85
C GLU A 281 -24.49 -7.07 -2.20
N ALA A 282 -25.12 -6.03 -2.77
CA ALA A 282 -25.69 -6.10 -4.12
C ALA A 282 -24.62 -6.39 -5.18
N ALA A 283 -23.39 -5.90 -4.98
CA ALA A 283 -22.24 -6.20 -5.82
C ALA A 283 -21.58 -7.58 -5.53
N GLY A 284 -22.09 -8.34 -4.56
CA GLY A 284 -21.56 -9.65 -4.17
C GLY A 284 -20.19 -9.59 -3.47
N GLN A 285 -19.77 -8.41 -3.02
CA GLN A 285 -18.46 -8.19 -2.37
C GLN A 285 -18.51 -8.40 -0.86
N VAL A 286 -19.69 -8.31 -0.26
CA VAL A 286 -19.94 -8.68 1.14
C VAL A 286 -21.21 -9.51 1.22
N ARG A 287 -21.40 -10.21 2.34
CA ARG A 287 -22.66 -10.89 2.67
C ARG A 287 -23.07 -10.64 4.09
N SER A 288 -24.37 -10.53 4.31
CA SER A 288 -24.98 -10.48 5.63
C SER A 288 -25.31 -11.89 6.15
N VAL A 289 -25.01 -12.14 7.43
CA VAL A 289 -25.42 -13.34 8.18
C VAL A 289 -26.18 -12.92 9.43
N GLY A 290 -27.25 -13.63 9.78
CA GLY A 290 -28.13 -13.27 10.90
C GLY A 290 -29.16 -12.20 10.53
N ARG A 291 -29.90 -11.70 11.52
CA ARG A 291 -30.98 -10.71 11.34
C ARG A 291 -30.96 -9.65 12.44
N ALA A 292 -31.41 -8.44 12.13
CA ALA A 292 -31.53 -7.32 13.06
C ALA A 292 -30.25 -7.10 13.90
N ARG A 293 -30.34 -7.13 15.24
CA ARG A 293 -29.17 -6.90 16.13
C ARG A 293 -28.09 -7.97 16.02
N ALA A 294 -28.43 -9.17 15.55
CA ALA A 294 -27.50 -10.26 15.31
C ALA A 294 -26.91 -10.25 13.88
N GLN A 295 -27.29 -9.27 13.04
CA GLN A 295 -26.74 -9.15 11.69
C GLN A 295 -25.23 -8.89 11.74
N ARG A 296 -24.49 -9.65 10.94
CA ARG A 296 -23.04 -9.54 10.78
C ARG A 296 -22.68 -9.52 9.32
N TRP A 297 -21.66 -8.73 9.00
CA TRP A 297 -21.12 -8.58 7.66
C TRP A 297 -19.81 -9.33 7.55
N LEU A 298 -19.65 -10.01 6.43
CA LEU A 298 -18.47 -10.80 6.06
C LEU A 298 -18.10 -10.44 4.63
N ALA A 299 -16.82 -10.32 4.33
CA ALA A 299 -16.31 -10.31 2.97
C ALA A 299 -15.56 -11.62 2.71
N PRO A 300 -15.54 -12.15 1.47
CA PRO A 300 -14.50 -13.09 1.09
C PRO A 300 -13.13 -12.41 1.27
N PRO A 301 -12.05 -13.17 1.56
CA PRO A 301 -10.70 -12.62 1.58
C PRO A 301 -10.43 -11.86 0.28
N LEU A 302 -9.67 -10.76 0.36
CA LEU A 302 -9.34 -9.91 -0.79
C LEU A 302 -8.44 -10.68 -1.78
N VAL A 303 -9.05 -11.46 -2.68
CA VAL A 303 -8.34 -12.32 -3.65
C VAL A 303 -8.07 -11.63 -5.00
N GLY A 304 -8.60 -10.41 -5.22
CA GLY A 304 -8.50 -9.70 -6.50
C GLY A 304 -7.32 -8.74 -6.66
N PHE A 305 -6.63 -8.40 -5.56
CA PHE A 305 -5.51 -7.46 -5.56
C PHE A 305 -4.48 -7.84 -4.50
N THR A 306 -3.24 -7.40 -4.68
CA THR A 306 -2.18 -7.57 -3.70
C THR A 306 -2.09 -6.36 -2.77
N THR A 307 -1.91 -6.60 -1.48
CA THR A 307 -1.80 -5.55 -0.45
C THR A 307 -0.38 -5.03 -0.29
N ILE A 308 0.57 -5.50 -1.11
CA ILE A 308 2.00 -5.19 -0.94
C ILE A 308 2.31 -3.68 -0.93
N LEU A 309 1.57 -2.90 -1.71
CA LEU A 309 1.69 -1.43 -1.77
C LEU A 309 0.95 -0.70 -0.65
N LEU A 310 0.01 -1.38 0.00
CA LEU A 310 -0.82 -0.87 1.09
C LEU A 310 -0.22 -1.17 2.47
N LEU A 311 0.68 -2.16 2.54
CA LEU A 311 1.43 -2.43 3.76
C LEU A 311 2.41 -1.27 4.01
N PRO A 312 2.52 -0.78 5.25
CA PRO A 312 3.49 0.25 5.57
C PRO A 312 4.89 -0.28 5.23
N ALA A 313 5.59 0.27 4.24
CA ALA A 313 7.03 0.35 4.41
C ALA A 313 7.19 1.22 5.65
N ALA A 314 7.89 0.78 6.71
CA ALA A 314 8.28 1.74 7.73
C ALA A 314 9.15 2.76 6.99
N LEU A 315 8.52 3.84 6.57
CA LEU A 315 9.20 5.05 6.16
C LEU A 315 10.08 5.40 7.37
N PRO A 316 11.32 5.86 7.15
CA PRO A 316 11.98 6.66 8.15
C PRO A 316 10.99 7.77 8.51
N LEU A 317 10.39 7.66 9.69
CA LEU A 317 9.70 8.79 10.31
C LEU A 317 10.82 9.69 10.80
N GLU A 318 11.41 10.45 9.89
CA GLU A 318 12.12 11.68 10.25
C GLU A 318 11.09 12.81 10.34
#